data_AF-A0A7Y7YR49-F1
#
_entry.id   AF-A0A7Y7YR49-F1
#
_cell.length_a   1.000
_cell.length_b   1.000
_cell.length_c   1.000
_cell.angle_alpha   90.00
_cell.angle_beta   90.00
_cell.angle_gamma   90.00
#
_symmetry.space_group_name_H-M   'P 1'
#
loop_
_entity.id
_entity.type
_entity.pdbx_description
1 polymer ?
#
loop_
_entity_poly.entity_id
_entity_poly.type
_entity_poly.pdbx_seq_one_letter_code
_entity_poly.pdbx_strand_id
1 'polypeptide(L)'
;MTLLEILVKELPKRGGWPSENIHALVQGRTGNIYRAGGGSSLLGFALADDWELAEVTREQYEAALVASKKPEWDGDYPIPAGTEVEVHFEGDDSRVWTRFRVEYMAGEIVVLHDYRIDNVDAYKHKTLSFRPIRSEADRKRDLAVSAMADICRNSASNAHSAELIYDVIATGGMPGIRIE
;
A
#
# COMPACT_ATOMS: atom_id res chain seq x y z
N MET A 1 -5.75 -16.10 -7.72
CA MET A 1 -4.74 -15.16 -8.21
C MET A 1 -5.32 -14.43 -9.41
N THR A 2 -5.29 -13.11 -9.40
CA THR A 2 -5.83 -12.28 -10.50
C THR A 2 -4.92 -12.33 -11.72
N LEU A 3 -5.46 -11.97 -12.88
CA LEU A 3 -4.68 -11.87 -14.12
C LEU A 3 -3.52 -10.90 -13.97
N LEU A 4 -3.75 -9.75 -13.31
CA LEU A 4 -2.71 -8.75 -13.05
C LEU A 4 -1.54 -9.32 -12.23
N GLU A 5 -1.83 -10.07 -11.17
CA GLU A 5 -0.82 -10.73 -10.33
C GLU A 5 0.01 -11.75 -11.12
N ILE A 6 -0.64 -12.56 -11.97
CA ILE A 6 0.04 -13.51 -12.86
C ILE A 6 1.00 -12.75 -13.79
N LEU A 7 0.53 -11.68 -14.44
CA LEU A 7 1.32 -10.92 -15.38
C LEU A 7 2.53 -10.25 -14.70
N VAL A 8 2.32 -9.59 -13.56
CA VAL A 8 3.40 -8.96 -12.76
C VAL A 8 4.47 -9.97 -12.34
N LYS A 9 4.06 -11.20 -12.01
CA LYS A 9 4.97 -12.27 -11.57
C LYS A 9 5.72 -12.95 -12.72
N GLU A 10 5.06 -13.19 -13.84
CA GLU A 10 5.57 -14.05 -14.91
C GLU A 10 6.16 -13.29 -16.10
N LEU A 11 5.65 -12.12 -16.47
CA LEU A 11 6.16 -11.35 -17.60
C LEU A 11 7.62 -10.89 -17.40
N PRO A 12 8.07 -10.40 -16.23
CA PRO A 12 9.46 -10.00 -16.04
C PRO A 12 10.47 -11.12 -16.30
N LYS A 13 10.09 -12.39 -16.07
CA LYS A 13 10.92 -13.57 -16.34
C LYS A 13 11.07 -13.87 -17.83
N ARG A 14 10.20 -13.31 -18.68
CA ARG A 14 10.09 -13.61 -20.12
C ARG A 14 10.38 -12.41 -21.01
N GLY A 15 10.98 -11.35 -20.48
CA GLY A 15 11.32 -10.13 -21.23
C GLY A 15 10.34 -8.98 -21.06
N GLY A 16 9.36 -9.09 -20.15
CA GLY A 16 8.43 -8.02 -19.82
C GLY A 16 7.20 -7.98 -20.72
N TRP A 17 6.70 -6.76 -20.97
CA TRP A 17 5.49 -6.57 -21.76
C TRP A 17 5.70 -6.99 -23.22
N PRO A 18 4.78 -7.73 -23.87
CA PRO A 18 5.07 -8.40 -25.14
C PRO A 18 5.39 -7.49 -26.33
N SER A 19 4.78 -6.30 -26.41
CA SER A 19 5.03 -5.30 -27.46
C SER A 19 4.45 -3.94 -27.08
N GLU A 20 5.11 -2.85 -27.47
CA GLU A 20 4.60 -1.49 -27.25
C GLU A 20 3.25 -1.22 -27.93
N ASN A 21 2.93 -1.95 -29.00
CA ASN A 21 1.68 -1.82 -29.76
C ASN A 21 0.49 -2.57 -29.13
N ILE A 22 0.69 -3.22 -27.98
CA ILE A 22 -0.35 -3.93 -27.24
C ILE A 22 -0.72 -3.08 -26.03
N HIS A 23 -1.94 -2.54 -26.03
CA HIS A 23 -2.44 -1.68 -24.95
C HIS A 23 -3.04 -2.47 -23.79
N ALA A 24 -3.57 -3.66 -24.05
CA ALA A 24 -4.16 -4.51 -23.03
C ALA A 24 -4.07 -6.00 -23.35
N LEU A 25 -4.03 -6.80 -22.29
CA LEU A 25 -3.97 -8.26 -22.30
C LEU A 25 -5.20 -8.84 -21.61
N VAL A 26 -5.75 -9.90 -22.21
CA VAL A 26 -6.87 -10.68 -21.69
C VAL A 26 -6.49 -12.14 -21.64
N GLN A 27 -7.16 -12.92 -20.80
CA GLN A 27 -6.94 -14.36 -20.71
C GLN A 27 -8.15 -15.15 -21.22
N GLY A 28 -7.90 -16.21 -21.97
CA GLY A 28 -8.94 -17.16 -22.40
C GLY A 28 -9.11 -18.31 -21.40
N ARG A 29 -10.20 -19.07 -21.54
CA ARG A 29 -10.56 -20.22 -20.69
C ARG A 29 -9.47 -21.29 -20.54
N THR A 30 -8.51 -21.33 -21.46
CA THR A 30 -7.38 -22.29 -21.45
C THR A 30 -6.14 -21.76 -20.74
N GLY A 31 -6.18 -20.56 -20.12
CA GLY A 31 -5.02 -19.92 -19.48
C GLY A 31 -4.10 -19.17 -20.46
N ASN A 32 -4.44 -19.17 -21.74
CA ASN A 32 -3.71 -18.45 -22.78
C ASN A 32 -3.98 -16.95 -22.70
N ILE A 33 -2.93 -16.16 -22.85
CA ILE A 33 -2.96 -14.71 -22.92
C ILE A 33 -3.08 -14.27 -24.38
N TYR A 34 -3.96 -13.31 -24.59
CA TYR A 34 -4.25 -12.69 -25.87
C TYR A 34 -4.16 -11.17 -25.72
N ARG A 35 -4.00 -10.49 -26.85
CA ARG A 35 -4.26 -9.05 -26.96
C ARG A 35 -5.76 -8.79 -26.81
N ALA A 36 -6.14 -7.71 -26.14
CA ALA A 36 -7.53 -7.24 -26.13
C ALA A 36 -8.04 -6.99 -27.57
N GLY A 37 -9.20 -7.54 -27.91
CA GLY A 37 -9.72 -7.58 -29.29
C GLY A 37 -9.38 -8.87 -30.07
N GLY A 38 -8.69 -9.82 -29.44
CA GLY A 38 -8.42 -11.16 -29.99
C GLY A 38 -7.12 -11.27 -30.78
N GLY A 39 -6.91 -12.43 -31.40
CA GLY A 39 -5.71 -12.75 -32.18
C GLY A 39 -5.05 -14.07 -31.76
N SER A 40 -3.79 -14.26 -32.17
CA SER A 40 -2.99 -15.43 -31.79
C SER A 40 -2.65 -15.41 -30.30
N SER A 41 -2.58 -16.58 -29.68
CA SER A 41 -2.09 -16.71 -28.31
C SER A 41 -0.64 -16.23 -28.22
N LEU A 42 -0.36 -15.33 -27.29
CA LEU A 42 0.96 -14.76 -27.07
C LEU A 42 1.77 -15.62 -26.10
N LEU A 43 1.16 -15.97 -24.97
CA LEU A 43 1.78 -16.69 -23.85
C LEU A 43 0.73 -17.57 -23.17
N GLY A 44 1.16 -18.62 -22.47
CA GLY A 44 0.29 -19.46 -21.63
C GLY A 44 0.71 -19.38 -20.17
N PHE A 45 -0.26 -19.11 -19.29
CA PHE A 45 -0.09 -19.08 -17.84
C PHE A 45 -1.18 -19.88 -17.13
N ALA A 46 -1.08 -19.98 -15.80
CA ALA A 46 -2.16 -20.51 -14.98
C ALA A 46 -3.44 -19.69 -15.18
N LEU A 47 -4.60 -20.35 -15.10
CA LEU A 47 -5.90 -19.68 -15.22
C LEU A 47 -6.09 -18.74 -14.03
N ALA A 48 -6.36 -17.46 -14.32
CA ALA A 48 -6.70 -16.45 -13.33
C ALA A 48 -8.12 -16.66 -12.81
N ASP A 49 -8.42 -16.20 -11.59
CA ASP A 49 -9.77 -16.31 -11.03
C ASP A 49 -10.75 -15.38 -11.75
N ASP A 50 -10.26 -14.24 -12.25
CA ASP A 50 -11.00 -13.17 -12.92
C ASP A 50 -10.90 -13.23 -14.45
N TRP A 51 -10.43 -14.36 -15.02
CA TRP A 51 -10.10 -14.50 -16.45
C TRP A 51 -11.22 -14.08 -17.42
N GLU A 52 -12.49 -14.23 -17.06
CA GLU A 52 -13.64 -13.96 -17.94
C GLU A 52 -13.88 -12.45 -18.17
N LEU A 53 -13.55 -11.62 -17.18
CA LEU A 53 -13.80 -10.17 -17.20
C LEU A 53 -12.52 -9.34 -17.09
N ALA A 54 -11.39 -9.96 -16.79
CA ALA A 54 -10.12 -9.27 -16.61
C ALA A 54 -9.51 -8.82 -17.93
N GLU A 55 -9.44 -7.51 -18.10
CA GLU A 55 -8.62 -6.84 -19.09
C GLU A 55 -7.56 -6.02 -18.35
N VAL A 56 -6.29 -6.40 -18.52
CA VAL A 56 -5.17 -5.71 -17.88
C VAL A 56 -4.50 -4.82 -18.90
N THR A 57 -4.57 -3.50 -18.69
CA THR A 57 -3.88 -2.54 -19.55
C THR A 57 -2.38 -2.50 -19.23
N ARG A 58 -1.59 -1.99 -20.18
CA ARG A 58 -0.15 -1.80 -19.98
C ARG A 58 0.12 -0.90 -18.78
N GLU A 59 -0.64 0.17 -18.64
CA GLU A 59 -0.52 1.13 -17.53
C GLU A 59 -0.83 0.47 -16.19
N GLN A 60 -1.86 -0.38 -16.12
CA GLN A 60 -2.18 -1.14 -14.90
C GLN A 60 -1.06 -2.12 -14.55
N TYR A 61 -0.52 -2.84 -15.53
CA TYR A 61 0.60 -3.74 -15.34
C TYR A 61 1.86 -2.99 -14.88
N GLU A 62 2.22 -1.88 -15.52
CA GLU A 62 3.39 -1.08 -15.15
C GLU A 62 3.25 -0.49 -13.75
N ALA A 63 2.08 0.07 -13.42
CA ALA A 63 1.79 0.59 -12.08
C ALA A 63 1.89 -0.52 -11.03
N ALA A 64 1.36 -1.71 -11.31
CA ALA A 64 1.43 -2.87 -10.41
C ALA A 64 2.83 -3.46 -10.32
N LEU A 65 3.60 -3.45 -11.40
CA LEU A 65 5.00 -3.89 -11.43
C LEU A 65 5.88 -2.96 -10.61
N VAL A 66 5.65 -1.64 -10.71
CA VAL A 66 6.30 -0.64 -9.86
C VAL A 66 5.89 -0.88 -8.41
N ALA A 67 4.60 -1.04 -8.12
CA ALA A 67 4.12 -1.32 -6.77
C ALA A 67 4.71 -2.62 -6.18
N SER A 68 4.82 -3.69 -6.98
CA SER A 68 5.40 -4.97 -6.56
C SER A 68 6.92 -4.91 -6.38
N LYS A 69 7.60 -3.94 -6.99
CA LYS A 69 9.03 -3.71 -6.80
C LYS A 69 9.33 -2.68 -5.71
N LYS A 70 8.33 -2.00 -5.16
CA LYS A 70 8.52 -1.13 -4.01
C LYS A 70 8.99 -1.99 -2.84
N PRO A 71 10.14 -1.70 -2.22
CA PRO A 71 10.56 -2.38 -1.01
C PRO A 71 9.47 -2.16 0.06
N GLU A 72 8.91 -3.25 0.56
CA GLU A 72 8.03 -3.22 1.72
C GLU A 72 8.93 -3.06 2.95
N TRP A 73 8.85 -1.90 3.58
CA TRP A 73 9.61 -1.59 4.78
C TRP A 73 8.75 -1.88 6.01
N ASP A 74 9.24 -2.78 6.87
CA ASP A 74 8.56 -3.23 8.08
C ASP A 74 8.79 -2.33 9.30
N GLY A 75 9.53 -1.23 9.13
CA GLY A 75 9.88 -0.30 10.19
C GLY A 75 11.33 -0.40 10.68
N ASP A 76 12.15 -1.30 10.14
CA ASP A 76 13.53 -1.49 10.59
C ASP A 76 14.56 -0.64 9.83
N TYR A 77 15.40 0.12 10.53
CA TYR A 77 16.36 1.03 9.88
C TYR A 77 17.61 0.30 9.38
N PRO A 78 18.21 0.70 8.24
CA PRO A 78 17.90 1.86 7.39
C PRO A 78 16.79 1.58 6.36
N ILE A 79 15.99 2.61 6.06
CA ILE A 79 14.91 2.53 5.06
C ILE A 79 15.53 2.37 3.65
N PRO A 80 15.13 1.35 2.87
CA PRO A 80 15.61 1.19 1.50
C PRO A 80 15.25 2.39 0.61
N ALA A 81 16.15 2.78 -0.28
CA ALA A 81 15.86 3.79 -1.30
C ALA A 81 14.71 3.32 -2.21
N GLY A 82 13.81 4.23 -2.56
CA GLY A 82 12.57 3.96 -3.29
C GLY A 82 11.37 3.54 -2.42
N THR A 83 11.55 3.39 -1.10
CA THR A 83 10.43 3.09 -0.18
C THR A 83 9.52 4.30 -0.04
N GLU A 84 8.21 4.11 -0.19
CA GLU A 84 7.25 5.13 0.19
C GLU A 84 6.87 4.98 1.66
N VAL A 85 6.96 6.08 2.40
CA VAL A 85 6.78 6.12 3.85
C VAL A 85 5.92 7.32 4.23
N GLU A 86 5.30 7.24 5.40
CA GLU A 86 4.71 8.42 6.02
C GLU A 86 5.74 9.04 6.98
N VAL A 87 5.94 10.34 6.84
CA VAL A 87 6.90 11.12 7.63
C VAL A 87 6.16 12.13 8.48
N HIS A 88 6.56 12.23 9.73
CA HIS A 88 6.14 13.26 10.67
C HIS A 88 7.36 14.09 11.08
N PHE A 89 7.24 15.42 11.03
CA PHE A 89 8.30 16.35 11.38
C PHE A 89 8.14 16.74 12.86
N GLU A 90 9.15 16.45 13.68
CA GLU A 90 9.12 16.86 15.10
C GLU A 90 9.12 18.39 15.23
N GLY A 91 8.22 18.94 16.06
CA GLY A 91 8.10 20.38 16.32
C GLY A 91 7.04 21.12 15.49
N ASP A 92 6.34 20.42 14.59
CA ASP A 92 5.20 20.96 13.84
C ASP A 92 3.96 20.09 14.07
N ASP A 93 3.27 20.32 15.19
CA ASP A 93 2.01 19.64 15.56
C ASP A 93 0.87 19.84 14.54
N SER A 94 1.06 20.69 13.53
CA SER A 94 0.11 20.89 12.44
C SER A 94 0.25 19.88 11.29
N ARG A 95 1.36 19.12 11.22
CA ARG A 95 1.63 18.20 10.11
C ARG A 95 1.21 16.78 10.44
N VAL A 96 -0.01 16.45 10.01
CA VAL A 96 -0.47 15.08 9.82
C VAL A 96 0.57 14.28 9.03
N TRP A 97 0.84 13.04 9.46
CA TRP A 97 1.65 12.04 8.76
C TRP A 97 1.47 12.16 7.24
N THR A 98 2.54 12.57 6.55
CA THR A 98 2.49 12.91 5.12
C THR A 98 3.30 11.89 4.33
N ARG A 99 2.81 11.50 3.15
CA ARG A 99 3.53 10.58 2.26
C ARG A 99 4.73 11.24 1.60
N PHE A 100 5.87 10.59 1.69
CA PHE A 100 7.10 10.89 0.98
C PHE A 100 7.70 9.61 0.39
N ARG A 101 8.57 9.75 -0.60
CA ARG A 101 9.42 8.65 -1.06
C ARG A 101 10.85 8.88 -0.57
N VAL A 102 11.43 7.88 0.07
CA VAL A 102 12.84 7.92 0.50
C VAL A 102 13.72 7.70 -0.72
N GLU A 103 14.48 8.71 -1.14
CA GLU A 103 15.43 8.58 -2.25
C GLU A 103 16.79 8.07 -1.76
N TYR A 104 17.17 8.48 -0.56
CA TYR A 104 18.45 8.10 0.02
C TYR A 104 18.41 8.23 1.54
N MET A 105 19.00 7.26 2.24
CA MET A 105 19.18 7.31 3.68
C MET A 105 20.57 6.80 4.04
N ALA A 106 21.37 7.66 4.67
CA ALA A 106 22.66 7.24 5.24
C ALA A 106 23.02 8.12 6.45
N GLY A 107 23.29 7.47 7.59
CA GLY A 107 23.64 8.16 8.82
C GLY A 107 22.51 9.10 9.27
N GLU A 108 22.83 10.39 9.44
CA GLU A 108 21.85 11.41 9.84
C GLU A 108 21.15 12.10 8.66
N ILE A 109 21.51 11.80 7.41
CA ILE A 109 20.95 12.45 6.23
C ILE A 109 19.88 11.54 5.62
N VAL A 110 18.68 12.10 5.47
CA VAL A 110 17.58 11.48 4.73
C VAL A 110 17.18 12.40 3.59
N VAL A 111 17.14 11.88 2.39
CA VAL A 111 16.69 12.58 1.19
C VAL A 111 15.30 12.06 0.86
N LEU A 112 14.33 12.97 0.82
CA LEU A 112 12.93 12.67 0.59
C LEU A 112 12.43 13.38 -0.67
N HIS A 113 11.67 12.68 -1.49
CA HIS A 113 10.90 13.28 -2.58
C HIS A 113 9.53 13.72 -2.04
N ASP A 114 9.27 15.02 -2.12
CA ASP A 114 7.99 15.63 -1.78
C ASP A 114 7.12 15.77 -3.04
N TYR A 115 6.05 14.97 -3.09
CA TYR A 115 5.09 14.98 -4.20
C TYR A 115 4.29 16.29 -4.32
N ARG A 116 4.26 17.16 -3.30
CA ARG A 116 3.51 18.42 -3.34
C ARG A 116 4.21 19.51 -4.15
N ILE A 117 5.54 19.52 -4.05
CA ILE A 117 6.41 20.46 -4.77
C ILE A 117 7.16 19.78 -5.92
N ASP A 118 6.94 18.47 -6.10
CA ASP A 118 7.63 17.58 -7.04
C ASP A 118 9.16 17.78 -7.01
N ASN A 119 9.71 17.87 -5.80
CA ASN A 119 11.12 18.15 -5.57
C ASN A 119 11.71 17.25 -4.50
N VAL A 120 13.03 17.12 -4.51
CA VAL A 120 13.79 16.28 -3.59
C VAL A 120 14.55 17.17 -2.62
N ASP A 121 14.32 16.97 -1.31
CA ASP A 121 14.96 17.75 -0.25
C ASP A 121 15.67 16.84 0.77
N ALA A 122 16.76 17.37 1.34
CA ALA A 122 17.56 16.67 2.34
C ALA A 122 17.23 17.18 3.75
N TYR A 123 16.96 16.23 4.64
CA TYR A 123 16.56 16.45 6.02
C TYR A 123 17.45 15.69 7.00
N LYS A 124 17.42 16.11 8.26
CA LYS A 124 18.09 15.41 9.35
C LYS A 124 17.19 14.29 9.89
N HIS A 125 17.71 13.07 9.99
CA HIS A 125 16.97 11.92 10.51
C HIS A 125 16.38 12.19 11.91
N LYS A 126 17.13 12.88 12.78
CA LYS A 126 16.71 13.19 14.17
C LYS A 126 15.45 14.04 14.28
N THR A 127 15.09 14.79 13.25
CA THR A 127 13.89 15.64 13.25
C THR A 127 12.70 14.96 12.58
N LEU A 128 12.85 13.70 12.19
CA LEU A 128 11.87 12.96 11.40
C LEU A 128 11.50 11.65 12.08
N SER A 129 10.21 11.42 12.19
CA SER A 129 9.65 10.12 12.53
C SER A 129 9.09 9.48 11.26
N PHE A 130 9.45 8.22 11.02
CA PHE A 130 9.01 7.45 9.86
C PHE A 130 8.07 6.33 10.29
N ARG A 131 7.09 6.02 9.45
CA ARG A 131 6.33 4.77 9.55
C ARG A 131 5.97 4.23 8.16
N PRO A 132 5.72 2.91 8.03
CA PRO A 132 5.22 2.33 6.79
C PRO A 132 3.89 2.95 6.37
N ILE A 133 3.62 2.98 5.06
CA ILE A 133 2.31 3.40 4.55
C ILE A 133 1.26 2.39 5.02
N ARG A 134 0.36 2.84 5.91
CA ARG A 134 -0.74 2.02 6.41
C ARG A 134 -1.90 2.05 5.42
N SER A 135 -2.53 0.90 5.18
CA SER A 135 -3.79 0.86 4.44
C SER A 135 -4.88 1.63 5.22
N GLU A 136 -5.94 2.09 4.57
CA GLU A 136 -7.04 2.79 5.28
C GLU A 136 -7.68 1.91 6.36
N ALA A 137 -7.67 0.59 6.17
CA ALA A 137 -8.11 -0.39 7.16
C ALA A 137 -7.19 -0.43 8.38
N ASP A 138 -5.87 -0.40 8.18
CA ASP A 138 -4.91 -0.34 9.28
C ASP A 138 -5.01 0.98 10.04
N ARG A 139 -5.21 2.10 9.34
CA ARG A 139 -5.45 3.42 9.96
C ARG A 139 -6.70 3.40 10.84
N LYS A 140 -7.80 2.80 10.36
CA LYS A 140 -9.03 2.63 11.16
C LYS A 140 -8.77 1.73 12.37
N ARG A 141 -8.01 0.65 12.20
CA ARG A 141 -7.62 -0.24 13.30
C ARG A 141 -6.81 0.48 14.37
N ASP A 142 -5.81 1.27 14.00
CA ASP A 142 -4.99 2.01 14.97
C ASP A 142 -5.78 3.09 15.71
N LEU A 143 -6.68 3.79 14.99
CA LEU A 143 -7.57 4.78 15.62
C LEU A 143 -8.51 4.10 16.61
N ALA A 144 -9.06 2.94 16.26
CA ALA A 144 -9.85 2.14 17.19
C ALA A 144 -9.00 1.70 18.40
N VAL A 145 -7.77 1.22 18.19
CA VAL A 145 -6.86 0.80 19.26
C VAL A 145 -6.50 1.98 20.18
N SER A 146 -6.21 3.14 19.63
CA SER A 146 -5.94 4.36 20.41
C SER A 146 -7.17 4.79 21.20
N ALA A 147 -8.36 4.80 20.59
CA ALA A 147 -9.60 5.14 21.27
C ALA A 147 -9.91 4.17 22.42
N MET A 148 -9.70 2.86 22.21
CA MET A 148 -9.83 1.86 23.27
C MET A 148 -8.82 2.08 24.40
N ALA A 149 -7.56 2.40 24.07
CA ALA A 149 -6.53 2.69 25.06
C ALA A 149 -6.87 3.94 25.90
N ASP A 150 -7.45 4.98 25.29
CA ASP A 150 -7.93 6.16 26.00
C ASP A 150 -9.08 5.86 26.96
N ILE A 151 -10.03 5.02 26.54
CA ILE A 151 -11.12 4.56 27.40
C ILE A 151 -10.56 3.76 28.59
N CYS A 152 -9.62 2.84 28.33
CA CYS A 152 -8.95 2.07 29.38
C CYS A 152 -8.18 2.96 30.36
N ARG A 153 -7.52 4.03 29.89
CA ARG A 153 -6.79 4.97 30.76
C ARG A 153 -7.70 5.79 31.68
N ASN A 154 -8.92 6.08 31.24
CA ASN A 154 -9.88 6.89 31.99
C ASN A 154 -10.89 6.07 32.80
N SER A 155 -10.79 4.75 32.75
CA SER A 155 -11.72 3.85 33.43
C SER A 155 -11.27 3.49 34.84
N ALA A 156 -12.24 3.30 35.74
CA ALA A 156 -12.00 2.90 37.12
C ALA A 156 -11.59 1.42 37.28
N SER A 157 -11.87 0.56 36.29
CA SER A 157 -11.48 -0.85 36.32
C SER A 157 -11.53 -1.48 34.92
N ASN A 158 -10.91 -2.65 34.76
CA ASN A 158 -10.95 -3.40 33.49
C ASN A 158 -12.38 -3.82 33.10
N ALA A 159 -13.24 -4.12 34.08
CA ALA A 159 -14.65 -4.44 33.84
C ALA A 159 -15.43 -3.23 33.32
N HIS A 160 -15.20 -2.06 33.92
CA HIS A 160 -15.81 -0.81 33.48
C HIS A 160 -15.26 -0.35 32.12
N SER A 161 -13.98 -0.64 31.82
CA SER A 161 -13.38 -0.38 30.51
C SER A 161 -14.07 -1.18 29.41
N ALA A 162 -14.36 -2.47 29.67
CA ALA A 162 -15.02 -3.35 28.72
C ALA A 162 -16.45 -2.88 28.39
N GLU A 163 -17.19 -2.42 29.39
CA GLU A 163 -18.54 -1.87 29.23
C GLU A 163 -18.53 -0.59 28.37
N LEU A 164 -17.65 0.37 28.69
CA LEU A 164 -17.52 1.62 27.92
C LEU A 164 -17.05 1.38 26.48
N ILE A 165 -16.12 0.45 26.28
CA ILE A 165 -15.66 0.06 24.94
C ILE A 165 -16.82 -0.54 24.16
N TYR A 166 -17.59 -1.46 24.75
CA TYR A 166 -18.74 -2.07 24.10
C TYR A 166 -19.79 -1.04 23.69
N ASP A 167 -20.15 -0.11 24.59
CA ASP A 167 -21.14 0.94 24.33
C ASP A 167 -20.69 1.88 23.19
N VAL A 168 -19.41 2.25 23.16
CA VAL A 168 -18.85 3.10 22.09
C VAL A 168 -18.83 2.37 20.74
N ILE A 169 -18.61 1.05 20.71
CA ILE A 169 -18.70 0.27 19.47
C ILE A 169 -20.17 0.12 19.04
N ALA A 170 -21.08 -0.19 19.98
CA ALA A 170 -22.51 -0.37 19.69
C ALA A 170 -23.17 0.90 19.15
N THR A 171 -22.70 2.08 19.59
CA THR A 171 -23.15 3.38 19.10
C THR A 171 -22.48 3.81 17.78
N GLY A 172 -21.55 3.01 17.25
CA GLY A 172 -20.81 3.30 16.02
C GLY A 172 -19.76 4.41 16.15
N GLY A 173 -19.39 4.78 17.38
CA GLY A 173 -18.40 5.82 17.66
C GLY A 173 -16.95 5.37 17.41
N MET A 174 -16.71 4.06 17.30
CA MET A 174 -15.37 3.52 17.04
C MET A 174 -15.07 3.34 15.54
N PRO A 175 -14.02 3.99 15.00
CA PRO A 175 -13.69 3.88 13.57
C PRO A 175 -13.33 2.45 13.16
N GLY A 176 -14.06 1.89 12.18
CA GLY A 176 -13.71 0.61 11.56
C GLY A 176 -14.06 -0.65 12.36
N ILE A 177 -14.80 -0.54 13.46
CA ILE A 177 -15.37 -1.67 14.18
C ILE A 177 -16.89 -1.50 14.22
N ARG A 178 -17.64 -2.57 13.92
CA ARG A 178 -19.09 -2.65 14.08
C ARG A 178 -19.44 -3.99 14.73
N ILE A 179 -20.43 -3.99 15.62
CA ILE A 179 -21.03 -5.21 16.16
C ILE A 179 -22.08 -5.66 15.14
N GLU A 180 -22.04 -6.94 14.75
CA GLU A 180 -23.09 -7.59 13.94
C GLU A 180 -24.16 -8.24 14.83
#